data_AF-A0A931K034-F1
#
_entry.id   AF-A0A931K034-F1
#
_cell.length_a   1.000
_cell.length_b   1.000
_cell.length_c   1.000
_cell.angle_alpha   90.00
_cell.angle_beta   90.00
_cell.angle_gamma   90.00
#
_symmetry.space_group_name_H-M   'P 1'
#
loop_
_entity.id
_entity.type
_entity.pdbx_description
1 polymer ?
#
loop_
_entity_poly.entity_id
_entity_poly.type
_entity_poly.pdbx_seq_one_letter_code
_entity_poly.pdbx_strand_id
1 'polypeptide(L)'
;MNRAMTRITAVFAAAGATAAVFGASTTLRYEVSTDLGASWSSSTFAQPGDTVQVRARVIWSGAEQMSGLSQLVFQPVVTGWTDSDRLITDPSSPGGMGIEPGGVRTPPPPPPPPPGAYGRVDPFRANAASTSNFLRGHVGSGTASGLLRIAQAYVTNWIGEGPTSGAGAINNWNGNGGVSVAQIAPGTRLPTDPPSNLENDVVVLKFGYVVGQDGANYVRDMVIDTPLAGLGHETNNATGHYGDLYAAWFTSSTAAQGTRFYGDVGTELAVVHVVPAPGTVMLMGLVAARRRRRV
;
A
#
# COMPACT_ATOMS: atom_id res chain seq x y z
N MET A 1 -47.51 -20.73 -16.04
CA MET A 1 -46.76 -20.53 -14.77
C MET A 1 -45.51 -19.72 -15.08
N ASN A 2 -45.56 -18.40 -14.90
CA ASN A 2 -44.45 -17.49 -15.18
C ASN A 2 -43.51 -17.47 -13.97
N ARG A 3 -42.30 -18.01 -14.11
CA ARG A 3 -41.28 -17.90 -13.06
C ARG A 3 -40.58 -16.56 -13.20
N ALA A 4 -40.84 -15.68 -12.22
CA ALA A 4 -40.16 -14.41 -12.07
C ALA A 4 -38.65 -14.64 -11.95
N MET A 5 -37.88 -14.01 -12.84
CA MET A 5 -36.43 -14.01 -12.85
C MET A 5 -35.98 -13.02 -11.76
N THR A 6 -35.67 -13.52 -10.57
CA THR A 6 -35.14 -12.71 -9.46
C THR A 6 -33.78 -12.14 -9.88
N ARG A 7 -33.76 -10.89 -10.34
CA ARG A 7 -32.53 -10.13 -10.56
C ARG A 7 -31.93 -9.84 -9.18
N ILE A 8 -30.79 -10.45 -8.88
CA ILE A 8 -29.99 -10.08 -7.71
C ILE A 8 -29.31 -8.77 -8.08
N THR A 9 -29.96 -7.65 -7.75
CA THR A 9 -29.33 -6.34 -7.75
C THR A 9 -28.50 -6.26 -6.47
N ALA A 10 -27.21 -6.55 -6.56
CA ALA A 10 -26.27 -6.32 -5.47
C ALA A 10 -26.15 -4.80 -5.27
N VAL A 11 -26.81 -4.27 -4.24
CA VAL A 11 -26.65 -2.90 -3.80
C VAL A 11 -25.37 -2.85 -2.97
N PHE A 12 -24.27 -2.44 -3.60
CA PHE A 12 -23.01 -2.16 -2.90
C PHE A 12 -23.17 -0.83 -2.17
N ALA A 13 -23.50 -0.89 -0.88
CA ALA A 13 -23.38 0.26 0.00
C ALA A 13 -21.89 0.44 0.33
N ALA A 14 -21.18 1.20 -0.51
CA ALA A 14 -19.83 1.68 -0.21
C ALA A 14 -19.89 2.67 0.96
N ALA A 15 -19.99 2.15 2.18
CA ALA A 15 -19.84 2.93 3.40
C ALA A 15 -18.35 3.13 3.67
N GLY A 16 -17.76 4.06 2.94
CA GLY A 16 -16.38 4.50 3.10
C GLY A 16 -16.27 5.93 2.61
N ALA A 17 -17.01 6.84 3.24
CA ALA A 17 -16.76 8.26 3.06
C ALA A 17 -15.34 8.52 3.58
N THR A 18 -14.38 8.62 2.67
CA THR A 18 -13.07 9.16 2.98
C THR A 18 -13.30 10.56 3.52
N ALA A 19 -12.99 10.77 4.80
CA ALA A 19 -12.78 12.12 5.28
C ALA A 19 -11.52 12.60 4.56
N ALA A 20 -11.70 13.24 3.41
CA ALA A 20 -10.62 14.03 2.82
C ALA A 20 -10.18 15.00 3.92
N VAL A 21 -8.94 14.88 4.37
CA VAL A 21 -8.34 15.86 5.27
C VAL A 21 -8.13 17.11 4.43
N PHE A 22 -9.16 17.96 4.38
CA PHE A 22 -9.06 19.27 3.76
C PHE A 22 -7.92 20.03 4.44
N GLY A 23 -6.90 20.39 3.66
CA GLY A 23 -5.75 21.15 4.14
C GLY A 23 -4.45 20.38 4.28
N ALA A 24 -4.41 19.06 4.02
CA ALA A 24 -3.13 18.37 3.93
C ALA A 24 -2.30 18.90 2.75
N SER A 25 -1.03 19.22 3.01
CA SER A 25 -0.08 19.69 1.98
C SER A 25 0.55 18.53 1.21
N THR A 26 0.43 17.31 1.72
CA THR A 26 0.86 16.07 1.08
C THR A 26 -0.27 15.04 1.10
N THR A 27 -0.44 14.31 -0.01
CA THR A 27 -1.37 13.18 -0.12
C THR A 27 -0.62 11.89 -0.36
N LEU A 28 -0.83 10.89 0.50
CA LEU A 28 -0.46 9.49 0.28
C LEU A 28 -1.63 8.76 -0.39
N ARG A 29 -1.56 8.57 -1.70
CA ARG A 29 -2.59 7.92 -2.52
C ARG A 29 -2.24 6.48 -2.83
N TYR A 30 -3.20 5.58 -2.65
CA TYR A 30 -3.12 4.20 -3.13
C TYR A 30 -3.76 4.04 -4.50
N GLU A 31 -3.15 3.19 -5.32
CA GLU A 31 -3.71 2.76 -6.58
C GLU A 31 -3.49 1.26 -6.76
N VAL A 32 -4.45 0.62 -7.42
CA VAL A 32 -4.45 -0.82 -7.69
C VAL A 32 -4.46 -1.10 -9.18
N SER A 33 -3.97 -2.29 -9.55
CA SER A 33 -3.90 -2.78 -10.91
C SER A 33 -4.09 -4.30 -10.92
N THR A 34 -4.89 -4.81 -11.86
CA THR A 34 -5.09 -6.24 -12.12
C THR A 34 -4.52 -6.68 -13.47
N ASP A 35 -3.96 -5.75 -14.26
CA ASP A 35 -3.35 -5.99 -15.56
C ASP A 35 -1.82 -5.89 -15.51
N LEU A 36 -1.26 -6.31 -14.38
CA LEU A 36 0.17 -6.32 -14.09
C LEU A 36 0.85 -4.93 -14.16
N GLY A 37 0.10 -3.86 -13.93
CA GLY A 37 0.58 -2.48 -13.84
C GLY A 37 0.48 -1.68 -15.14
N ALA A 38 -0.27 -2.17 -16.13
CA ALA A 38 -0.52 -1.43 -17.37
C ALA A 38 -1.53 -0.28 -17.16
N SER A 39 -2.53 -0.50 -16.30
CA SER A 39 -3.47 0.54 -15.85
C SER A 39 -3.51 0.59 -14.32
N TRP A 40 -3.72 1.79 -13.79
CA TRP A 40 -3.77 2.07 -12.35
C TRP A 40 -5.03 2.89 -12.04
N SER A 41 -5.75 2.50 -11.01
CA SER A 41 -6.98 3.17 -10.58
C SER A 41 -7.14 3.13 -9.05
N SER A 42 -8.04 3.95 -8.50
CA SER A 42 -8.44 3.87 -7.09
C SER A 42 -9.42 2.71 -6.82
N SER A 43 -9.97 2.09 -7.87
CA SER A 43 -10.84 0.92 -7.73
C SER A 43 -10.71 -0.03 -8.91
N THR A 44 -10.70 -1.34 -8.65
CA THR A 44 -10.73 -2.37 -9.70
C THR A 44 -11.56 -3.58 -9.27
N PHE A 45 -11.91 -4.43 -10.23
CA PHE A 45 -12.49 -5.75 -9.96
C PHE A 45 -11.42 -6.82 -10.05
N ALA A 46 -11.49 -7.81 -9.18
CA ALA A 46 -10.63 -9.00 -9.20
C ALA A 46 -11.46 -10.26 -8.95
N GLN A 47 -10.99 -11.38 -9.46
CA GLN A 47 -11.51 -12.72 -9.20
C GLN A 47 -10.50 -13.52 -8.38
N PRO A 48 -10.93 -14.56 -7.65
CA PRO A 48 -10.01 -15.51 -7.05
C PRO A 48 -9.00 -16.05 -8.08
N GLY A 49 -7.72 -16.01 -7.73
CA GLY A 49 -6.59 -16.35 -8.59
C GLY A 49 -5.94 -15.16 -9.30
N ASP A 50 -6.61 -14.01 -9.38
CA ASP A 50 -6.02 -12.82 -9.98
C ASP A 50 -4.89 -12.27 -9.13
N THR A 51 -3.88 -11.72 -9.81
CA THR A 51 -2.82 -10.94 -9.17
C THR A 51 -3.22 -9.48 -9.14
N VAL A 52 -3.28 -8.92 -7.93
CA VAL A 52 -3.43 -7.49 -7.70
C VAL A 52 -2.06 -6.90 -7.42
N GLN A 53 -1.70 -5.85 -8.14
CA GLN A 53 -0.60 -4.95 -7.77
C GLN A 53 -1.15 -3.71 -7.09
N VAL A 54 -0.43 -3.25 -6.09
CA VAL A 54 -0.71 -2.02 -5.35
C VAL A 54 0.51 -1.12 -5.44
N ARG A 55 0.29 0.18 -5.61
CA ARG A 55 1.32 1.20 -5.46
C ARG A 55 0.87 2.32 -4.53
N ALA A 56 1.82 2.88 -3.78
CA ALA A 56 1.62 4.09 -3.00
C ALA A 56 2.31 5.26 -3.71
N ARG A 57 1.54 6.32 -3.96
CA ARG A 57 1.98 7.58 -4.54
C ARG A 57 1.98 8.67 -3.49
N VAL A 58 3.01 9.50 -3.48
CA VAL A 58 3.10 10.66 -2.61
C VAL A 58 3.03 11.89 -3.48
N ILE A 59 2.04 12.74 -3.21
CA ILE A 59 1.69 13.90 -4.02
C ILE A 59 1.79 15.15 -3.16
N TRP A 60 2.59 16.12 -3.58
CA TRP A 60 2.62 17.45 -2.97
C TRP A 60 1.50 18.33 -3.55
N SER A 61 0.69 18.91 -2.68
CA SER A 61 -0.43 19.81 -3.00
C SER A 61 -0.39 21.14 -2.24
N GLY A 62 0.66 21.39 -1.47
CA GLY A 62 0.86 22.67 -0.79
C GLY A 62 1.19 23.82 -1.74
N ALA A 63 1.12 25.05 -1.23
CA ALA A 63 1.31 26.27 -2.04
C ALA A 63 2.80 26.55 -2.34
N GLU A 64 3.69 26.08 -1.47
CA GLU A 64 5.12 26.21 -1.62
C GLU A 64 5.65 25.31 -2.73
N GLN A 65 6.70 25.75 -3.43
CA GLN A 65 7.37 24.91 -4.41
C GLN A 65 8.31 23.93 -3.69
N MET A 66 8.05 22.63 -3.87
CA MET A 66 8.97 21.57 -3.44
C MET A 66 9.84 21.11 -4.60
N SER A 67 11.03 20.64 -4.24
CA SER A 67 11.98 19.99 -5.14
C SER A 67 11.95 18.47 -5.01
N GLY A 68 10.90 17.89 -4.43
CA GLY A 68 10.73 16.44 -4.33
C GLY A 68 10.75 15.89 -2.91
N LEU A 69 10.20 14.69 -2.78
CA LEU A 69 10.00 14.02 -1.50
C LEU A 69 11.35 13.63 -0.88
N SER A 70 11.63 14.08 0.33
CA SER A 70 12.84 13.70 1.07
C SER A 70 12.64 12.37 1.79
N GLN A 71 11.58 12.27 2.61
CA GLN A 71 11.32 11.11 3.46
C GLN A 71 9.84 11.04 3.86
N LEU A 72 9.34 9.82 4.03
CA LEU A 72 8.06 9.50 4.66
C LEU A 72 8.16 8.12 5.34
N VAL A 73 7.43 7.91 6.43
CA VAL A 73 7.26 6.58 7.02
C VAL A 73 5.77 6.30 7.16
N PHE A 74 5.31 5.12 6.75
CA PHE A 74 3.88 4.78 6.76
C PHE A 74 3.65 3.26 6.82
N GLN A 75 2.47 2.82 7.25
CA GLN A 75 2.10 1.41 7.35
C GLN A 75 0.85 1.11 6.53
N PRO A 76 1.02 0.66 5.27
CA PRO A 76 -0.10 0.19 4.46
C PRO A 76 -0.79 -0.98 5.13
N VAL A 77 -2.12 -0.96 5.11
CA VAL A 77 -2.98 -2.07 5.49
C VAL A 77 -3.90 -2.44 4.33
N VAL A 78 -4.29 -3.71 4.29
CA VAL A 78 -5.34 -4.24 3.43
C VAL A 78 -6.39 -4.85 4.33
N THR A 79 -7.59 -4.28 4.37
CA THR A 79 -8.73 -4.88 5.07
C THR A 79 -9.46 -5.88 4.17
N GLY A 80 -10.25 -6.76 4.76
CA GLY A 80 -10.89 -7.84 4.01
C GLY A 80 -9.89 -8.92 3.56
N TRP A 81 -8.73 -9.00 4.20
CA TRP A 81 -7.77 -10.06 3.96
C TRP A 81 -8.31 -11.40 4.50
N THR A 82 -8.07 -12.50 3.81
CA THR A 82 -8.47 -13.84 4.29
C THR A 82 -7.28 -14.80 4.28
N ASP A 83 -7.45 -15.98 4.89
CA ASP A 83 -6.39 -17.01 4.93
C ASP A 83 -6.12 -17.62 3.54
N SER A 84 -7.02 -17.42 2.57
CA SER A 84 -6.80 -17.88 1.20
C SER A 84 -6.03 -16.89 0.34
N ASP A 85 -5.91 -15.62 0.78
CA ASP A 85 -5.10 -14.61 0.12
C ASP A 85 -3.61 -14.86 0.31
N ARG A 86 -2.81 -14.51 -0.70
CA ARG A 86 -1.37 -14.72 -0.66
C ARG A 86 -0.62 -13.48 -1.09
N LEU A 87 0.14 -12.88 -0.17
CA LEU A 87 1.10 -11.84 -0.50
C LEU A 87 2.17 -12.40 -1.46
N ILE A 88 2.50 -11.65 -2.50
CA ILE A 88 3.61 -11.98 -3.40
C ILE A 88 4.89 -11.45 -2.79
N THR A 89 5.77 -12.37 -2.41
CA THR A 89 7.06 -12.06 -1.80
C THR A 89 8.16 -12.19 -2.84
N ASP A 90 9.18 -11.34 -2.77
CA ASP A 90 10.33 -11.44 -3.67
C ASP A 90 11.18 -12.66 -3.27
N PRO A 91 11.36 -13.66 -4.15
CA PRO A 91 12.14 -14.84 -3.84
C PRO A 91 13.62 -14.53 -3.55
N SER A 92 14.12 -13.35 -3.95
CA SER A 92 15.49 -12.92 -3.69
C SER A 92 15.70 -12.39 -2.27
N SER A 93 14.63 -12.16 -1.48
CA SER A 93 14.74 -11.64 -0.11
C SER A 93 15.30 -12.72 0.85
N PRO A 94 16.46 -12.47 1.51
CA PRO A 94 17.03 -13.41 2.47
C PRO A 94 16.12 -13.50 3.69
N GLY A 95 15.23 -14.51 3.71
CA GLY A 95 14.21 -14.69 4.74
C GLY A 95 12.90 -15.29 4.24
N GLY A 96 12.72 -15.49 2.93
CA GLY A 96 11.66 -16.34 2.37
C GLY A 96 10.23 -15.78 2.40
N MET A 97 9.98 -14.61 3.01
CA MET A 97 8.67 -13.92 2.96
C MET A 97 8.79 -12.37 2.90
N GLY A 98 9.93 -11.84 2.47
CA GLY A 98 10.17 -10.41 2.40
C GLY A 98 9.79 -9.79 1.05
N ILE A 99 9.55 -8.48 1.05
CA ILE A 99 9.28 -7.67 -0.12
C ILE A 99 10.58 -7.05 -0.70
N GLU A 100 11.77 -7.20 -0.09
CA GLU A 100 13.04 -6.70 -0.69
C GLU A 100 14.31 -7.50 -0.35
N PRO A 101 15.28 -7.50 -1.28
CA PRO A 101 16.54 -6.80 -1.02
C PRO A 101 16.95 -5.84 -2.16
N GLY A 102 16.13 -5.70 -3.21
CA GLY A 102 16.60 -5.19 -4.50
C GLY A 102 16.16 -3.78 -4.90
N GLY A 103 15.12 -3.20 -4.28
CA GLY A 103 14.51 -1.95 -4.73
C GLY A 103 13.95 -2.03 -6.15
N VAL A 104 12.82 -1.37 -6.40
CA VAL A 104 12.27 -1.31 -7.75
C VAL A 104 13.00 -0.19 -8.51
N ARG A 105 13.99 -0.55 -9.35
CA ARG A 105 14.61 0.40 -10.29
C ARG A 105 13.61 0.78 -11.38
N THR A 106 13.18 2.04 -11.41
CA THR A 106 12.60 2.67 -12.61
C THR A 106 13.72 3.44 -13.32
N PRO A 107 14.26 2.94 -14.44
CA PRO A 107 15.20 3.72 -15.25
C PRO A 107 14.49 4.98 -15.76
N PRO A 108 15.13 6.16 -15.80
CA PRO A 108 14.64 7.27 -16.61
C PRO A 108 15.01 7.02 -18.09
N PRO A 109 14.12 7.16 -19.08
CA PRO A 109 12.66 7.36 -18.98
C PRO A 109 11.97 6.01 -18.75
N PRO A 110 10.90 5.90 -17.94
CA PRO A 110 10.51 4.59 -17.44
C PRO A 110 9.67 3.82 -18.48
N PRO A 111 10.09 2.62 -18.91
CA PRO A 111 9.14 1.53 -18.90
C PRO A 111 8.70 1.30 -17.43
N PRO A 112 7.43 0.92 -17.19
CA PRO A 112 6.99 0.47 -15.87
C PRO A 112 7.95 -0.60 -15.34
N PRO A 113 8.15 -0.69 -14.02
CA PRO A 113 8.93 -1.79 -13.47
C PRO A 113 8.37 -3.12 -13.95
N PRO A 114 9.22 -4.11 -14.25
CA PRO A 114 8.74 -5.42 -14.67
C PRO A 114 7.74 -5.97 -13.64
N PRO A 115 6.67 -6.65 -14.09
CA PRO A 115 5.75 -7.34 -13.19
C PRO A 115 6.53 -8.19 -12.18
N GLY A 116 6.17 -8.09 -10.90
CA GLY A 116 6.83 -8.84 -9.82
C GLY A 116 7.95 -8.10 -9.09
N ALA A 117 8.37 -6.91 -9.53
CA ALA A 117 9.26 -6.06 -8.74
C ALA A 117 8.45 -5.30 -7.68
N TYR A 118 8.66 -5.67 -6.41
CA TYR A 118 7.98 -5.10 -5.25
C TYR A 118 9.00 -4.51 -4.26
N GLY A 119 8.53 -3.66 -3.36
CA GLY A 119 9.35 -2.93 -2.42
C GLY A 119 9.32 -1.42 -2.63
N ARG A 120 10.32 -0.77 -2.04
CA ARG A 120 10.54 0.66 -2.16
C ARG A 120 10.96 0.94 -3.60
N VAL A 121 10.43 2.00 -4.17
CA VAL A 121 10.77 2.41 -5.54
C VAL A 121 11.96 3.34 -5.49
N ASP A 122 12.90 3.18 -6.41
CA ASP A 122 14.05 4.09 -6.52
C ASP A 122 13.60 5.53 -6.83
N PRO A 123 14.24 6.55 -6.22
CA PRO A 123 15.39 6.49 -5.31
C PRO A 123 15.04 6.39 -3.83
N PHE A 124 13.79 6.06 -3.48
CA PHE A 124 13.24 6.15 -2.12
C PHE A 124 13.61 4.98 -1.18
N ARG A 125 14.77 4.37 -1.43
CA ARG A 125 15.33 3.26 -0.66
C ARG A 125 16.69 3.60 -0.02
N ALA A 126 16.95 4.88 0.25
CA ALA A 126 18.21 5.30 0.86
C ALA A 126 18.45 4.64 2.23
N ASN A 127 17.37 4.25 2.92
CA ASN A 127 17.45 3.46 4.14
C ASN A 127 17.85 2.02 3.80
N ALA A 128 19.08 1.65 4.15
CA ALA A 128 19.61 0.32 3.89
C ALA A 128 18.71 -0.77 4.50
N ALA A 129 18.27 -1.69 3.64
CA ALA A 129 17.65 -2.92 4.09
C ALA A 129 18.72 -3.83 4.71
N SER A 130 18.39 -4.44 5.84
CA SER A 130 19.16 -5.41 6.58
C SER A 130 18.28 -6.65 6.82
N THR A 131 18.89 -7.69 7.38
CA THR A 131 18.17 -8.90 7.80
C THR A 131 17.14 -8.65 8.92
N SER A 132 17.16 -7.48 9.57
CA SER A 132 16.22 -7.15 10.65
C SER A 132 15.14 -6.13 10.24
N ASN A 133 15.39 -5.29 9.24
CA ASN A 133 14.49 -4.17 8.89
C ASN A 133 13.85 -4.30 7.48
N PHE A 134 13.92 -5.48 6.86
CA PHE A 134 13.24 -5.77 5.60
C PHE A 134 11.72 -5.67 5.73
N LEU A 135 11.05 -5.35 4.63
CA LEU A 135 9.59 -5.26 4.60
C LEU A 135 8.96 -6.64 4.47
N ARG A 136 7.88 -6.91 5.21
CA ARG A 136 7.09 -8.15 5.09
C ARG A 136 5.61 -7.88 5.29
N GLY A 137 4.80 -8.86 4.88
CA GLY A 137 3.41 -8.97 5.30
C GLY A 137 3.29 -9.46 6.73
N HIS A 138 2.42 -8.81 7.49
CA HIS A 138 1.93 -9.23 8.80
C HIS A 138 0.43 -9.49 8.65
N VAL A 139 -0.02 -10.72 8.93
CA VAL A 139 -1.45 -11.08 8.89
C VAL A 139 -2.01 -11.01 10.30
N GLY A 140 -3.13 -10.32 10.45
CA GLY A 140 -3.77 -10.08 11.74
C GLY A 140 -4.47 -11.30 12.31
N SER A 141 -4.46 -11.36 13.64
CA SER A 141 -5.19 -12.33 14.44
C SER A 141 -5.93 -11.59 15.56
N GLY A 142 -6.91 -12.25 16.20
CA GLY A 142 -7.70 -11.64 17.26
C GLY A 142 -8.44 -10.38 16.77
N THR A 143 -8.20 -9.24 17.43
CA THR A 143 -8.79 -7.93 17.10
C THR A 143 -8.38 -7.39 15.74
N ALA A 144 -7.24 -7.86 15.18
CA ALA A 144 -6.75 -7.50 13.86
C ALA A 144 -7.10 -8.55 12.78
N SER A 145 -7.91 -9.57 13.10
CA SER A 145 -8.31 -10.59 12.14
C SER A 145 -8.93 -9.96 10.88
N GLY A 146 -8.50 -10.44 9.72
CA GLY A 146 -8.96 -9.90 8.43
C GLY A 146 -8.13 -8.72 7.89
N LEU A 147 -6.97 -8.44 8.49
CA LEU A 147 -6.03 -7.41 8.05
C LEU A 147 -4.72 -8.04 7.56
N LEU A 148 -4.20 -7.52 6.46
CA LEU A 148 -2.78 -7.60 6.11
C LEU A 148 -2.16 -6.22 6.37
N ARG A 149 -0.95 -6.19 6.92
CA ARG A 149 -0.13 -4.99 7.02
C ARG A 149 1.23 -5.18 6.37
N ILE A 150 1.70 -4.15 5.68
CA ILE A 150 3.08 -4.07 5.19
C ILE A 150 3.91 -3.22 6.17
N ALA A 151 4.89 -3.84 6.83
CA ALA A 151 5.77 -3.17 7.79
C ALA A 151 7.14 -3.86 7.84
N GLN A 152 8.07 -3.30 8.61
CA GLN A 152 9.37 -3.93 8.84
C GLN A 152 9.24 -5.23 9.65
N ALA A 153 10.21 -6.13 9.49
CA ALA A 153 10.16 -7.47 10.05
C ALA A 153 10.18 -7.52 11.59
N TYR A 154 10.82 -6.55 12.24
CA TYR A 154 10.90 -6.48 13.70
C TYR A 154 9.62 -5.97 14.38
N VAL A 155 8.64 -5.47 13.60
CA VAL A 155 7.38 -4.99 14.17
C VAL A 155 6.52 -6.19 14.57
N THR A 156 6.01 -6.19 15.80
CA THR A 156 5.17 -7.29 16.31
C THR A 156 3.78 -6.83 16.77
N ASN A 157 3.59 -5.57 17.14
CA ASN A 157 2.29 -5.04 17.58
C ASN A 157 1.46 -4.51 16.41
N TRP A 158 0.13 -4.41 16.53
CA TRP A 158 -0.75 -3.76 15.55
C TRP A 158 -0.82 -2.25 15.72
N ILE A 159 -1.26 -1.54 14.67
CA ILE A 159 -1.19 -0.07 14.61
C ILE A 159 -2.02 0.49 15.77
N GLY A 160 -1.41 1.36 16.58
CA GLY A 160 -2.03 1.91 17.78
C GLY A 160 -2.00 0.99 19.01
N GLU A 161 -1.36 -0.17 18.93
CA GLU A 161 -1.12 -1.05 20.09
C GLU A 161 0.31 -0.91 20.62
N GLY A 162 0.46 -1.06 21.94
CA GLY A 162 1.75 -1.08 22.62
C GLY A 162 2.09 0.20 23.40
N PRO A 163 3.31 0.27 23.99
CA PRO A 163 3.74 1.44 24.76
C PRO A 163 3.81 2.69 23.88
N THR A 164 3.32 3.82 24.39
CA THR A 164 3.36 5.12 23.68
C THR A 164 4.67 5.89 23.89
N SER A 165 5.57 5.38 24.75
CA SER A 165 6.87 5.99 25.06
C SER A 165 7.98 4.96 25.33
N GLY A 166 9.23 5.42 25.31
CA GLY A 166 10.43 4.59 25.52
C GLY A 166 10.82 3.72 24.32
N ALA A 167 11.84 2.87 24.49
CA ALA A 167 12.35 2.03 23.41
C ALA A 167 11.30 1.04 22.84
N GLY A 168 10.28 0.69 23.64
CA GLY A 168 9.17 -0.15 23.22
C GLY A 168 8.17 0.54 22.29
N ALA A 169 8.12 1.87 22.24
CA ALA A 169 7.22 2.62 21.37
C ALA A 169 7.55 2.55 19.88
N ILE A 170 8.81 2.20 19.58
CA ILE A 170 9.27 1.88 18.22
C ILE A 170 8.46 0.72 17.63
N ASN A 171 7.93 -0.14 18.49
CA ASN A 171 7.01 -1.20 18.14
C ASN A 171 5.56 -0.71 18.09
N ASN A 172 5.34 0.28 17.22
CA ASN A 172 4.09 0.44 16.49
C ASN A 172 3.03 1.46 16.96
N TRP A 173 3.38 2.33 17.92
CA TRP A 173 2.48 3.43 18.30
C TRP A 173 2.50 4.60 17.30
N ASN A 174 3.65 4.87 16.66
CA ASN A 174 3.88 6.10 15.91
C ASN A 174 4.22 5.87 14.43
N GLY A 175 3.79 4.75 13.86
CA GLY A 175 4.08 4.40 12.47
C GLY A 175 5.55 4.03 12.16
N ASN A 176 6.52 4.29 13.05
CA ASN A 176 7.96 4.20 12.73
C ASN A 176 8.47 2.81 12.32
N GLY A 177 7.78 1.74 12.69
CA GLY A 177 8.07 0.39 12.22
C GLY A 177 7.63 0.11 10.78
N GLY A 178 7.06 1.09 10.09
CA GLY A 178 6.48 0.94 8.77
C GLY A 178 7.46 0.95 7.61
N VAL A 179 6.90 1.16 6.44
CA VAL A 179 7.63 1.41 5.21
C VAL A 179 8.30 2.78 5.31
N SER A 180 9.56 2.79 5.72
CA SER A 180 10.38 3.98 5.68
C SER A 180 10.92 4.21 4.26
N VAL A 181 10.46 5.28 3.61
CA VAL A 181 10.90 5.70 2.28
C VAL A 181 11.72 6.98 2.42
N ALA A 182 12.90 7.01 1.81
CA ALA A 182 13.80 8.16 1.87
C ALA A 182 14.71 8.18 0.66
N GLN A 183 15.06 9.35 0.16
CA GLN A 183 16.10 9.51 -0.84
C GLN A 183 17.27 10.36 -0.33
N ILE A 184 18.46 10.13 -0.89
CA ILE A 184 19.67 10.90 -0.58
C ILE A 184 19.47 12.33 -1.08
N ALA A 185 19.81 13.33 -0.27
CA ALA A 185 19.73 14.73 -0.66
C ALA A 185 20.54 15.01 -1.94
N PRO A 186 20.00 15.82 -2.88
CA PRO A 186 20.67 16.18 -4.12
C PRO A 186 22.13 16.61 -3.96
N GLY A 187 22.42 17.45 -2.97
CA GLY A 187 23.76 18.01 -2.74
C GLY A 187 24.78 17.04 -2.14
N THR A 188 24.36 15.86 -1.65
CA THR A 188 25.25 14.88 -1.01
C THR A 188 25.39 13.59 -1.81
N ARG A 189 24.83 13.54 -3.01
CA ARG A 189 24.87 12.34 -3.86
C ARG A 189 26.24 12.08 -4.45
N LEU A 190 26.63 10.83 -4.42
CA LEU A 190 27.78 10.29 -5.11
C LEU A 190 27.42 9.97 -6.58
N PRO A 191 28.40 9.92 -7.49
CA PRO A 191 28.16 9.54 -8.88
C PRO A 191 27.53 8.15 -9.09
N THR A 192 27.65 7.26 -8.10
CA THR A 192 27.07 5.91 -8.10
C THR A 192 25.64 5.84 -7.57
N ASP A 193 25.13 6.93 -6.98
CA ASP A 193 23.81 6.94 -6.37
C ASP A 193 22.71 7.00 -7.45
N PRO A 194 21.57 6.30 -7.27
CA PRO A 194 20.43 6.40 -8.21
C PRO A 194 19.96 7.85 -8.31
N PRO A 195 19.64 8.43 -9.49
CA PRO A 195 19.24 9.83 -9.66
C PRO A 195 18.13 10.31 -8.72
N SER A 196 18.09 11.60 -8.41
CA SER A 196 17.05 12.16 -7.53
C SER A 196 15.75 12.25 -8.29
N ASN A 197 14.65 11.85 -7.66
CA ASN A 197 13.33 12.15 -8.18
C ASN A 197 12.83 13.42 -7.48
N LEU A 198 12.83 14.52 -8.23
CA LEU A 198 12.42 15.85 -7.77
C LEU A 198 10.97 16.17 -8.17
N GLU A 199 10.22 15.18 -8.65
CA GLU A 199 8.81 15.32 -8.99
C GLU A 199 7.95 15.46 -7.72
N ASN A 200 6.82 16.14 -7.88
CA ASN A 200 5.83 16.34 -6.82
C ASN A 200 4.82 15.20 -6.74
N ASP A 201 4.93 14.18 -7.59
CA ASP A 201 4.03 13.04 -7.67
C ASP A 201 4.85 11.80 -7.97
N VAL A 202 5.14 11.04 -6.91
CA VAL A 202 6.15 9.98 -6.96
C VAL A 202 5.60 8.68 -6.41
N VAL A 203 5.87 7.57 -7.10
CA VAL A 203 5.60 6.24 -6.55
C VAL A 203 6.73 5.89 -5.59
N VAL A 204 6.39 5.52 -4.35
CA VAL A 204 7.40 5.25 -3.31
C VAL A 204 7.41 3.80 -2.85
N LEU A 205 6.32 3.07 -3.05
CA LEU A 205 6.17 1.66 -2.68
C LEU A 205 5.32 0.94 -3.72
N LYS A 206 5.70 -0.31 -4.02
CA LYS A 206 4.85 -1.28 -4.70
C LYS A 206 4.79 -2.59 -3.92
N PHE A 207 3.65 -3.25 -3.90
CA PHE A 207 3.52 -4.64 -3.46
C PHE A 207 2.43 -5.34 -4.28
N GLY A 208 2.30 -6.65 -4.16
CA GLY A 208 1.26 -7.38 -4.86
C GLY A 208 0.80 -8.59 -4.07
N TYR A 209 -0.40 -9.06 -4.36
CA TYR A 209 -0.98 -10.24 -3.76
C TYR A 209 -1.84 -10.99 -4.77
N VAL A 210 -2.08 -12.27 -4.49
CA VAL A 210 -3.03 -13.11 -5.22
C VAL A 210 -4.30 -13.20 -4.39
N VAL A 211 -5.44 -12.93 -5.01
CA VAL A 211 -6.76 -13.03 -4.38
C VAL A 211 -7.10 -14.50 -4.17
N GLY A 212 -7.43 -14.87 -2.94
CA GLY A 212 -7.79 -16.21 -2.53
C GLY A 212 -9.22 -16.60 -2.90
N GLN A 213 -9.49 -17.92 -2.88
CA GLN A 213 -10.82 -18.47 -3.10
C GLN A 213 -11.50 -18.82 -1.77
N ASP A 214 -12.41 -17.96 -1.31
CA ASP A 214 -13.17 -18.14 -0.04
C ASP A 214 -14.55 -18.80 -0.25
N GLY A 215 -14.64 -19.75 -1.18
CA GLY A 215 -15.87 -20.46 -1.54
C GLY A 215 -16.53 -19.97 -2.85
N ALA A 216 -17.64 -20.60 -3.23
CA ALA A 216 -18.19 -20.50 -4.60
C ALA A 216 -18.92 -19.20 -4.95
N ASN A 217 -19.40 -18.44 -3.95
CA ASN A 217 -20.20 -17.21 -4.14
C ASN A 217 -19.61 -16.04 -3.33
N TYR A 218 -18.30 -16.05 -3.17
CA TYR A 218 -17.67 -15.10 -2.28
C TYR A 218 -17.55 -13.71 -2.95
N VAL A 219 -18.04 -12.68 -2.28
CA VAL A 219 -17.95 -11.27 -2.67
C VAL A 219 -17.40 -10.50 -1.46
N ARG A 220 -16.33 -9.73 -1.65
CA ARG A 220 -15.84 -8.78 -0.64
C ARG A 220 -15.19 -7.56 -1.29
N ASP A 221 -15.08 -6.51 -0.50
CA ASP A 221 -14.17 -5.41 -0.81
C ASP A 221 -12.88 -5.60 0.00
N MET A 222 -11.74 -5.45 -0.66
CA MET A 222 -10.45 -5.30 0.00
C MET A 222 -10.07 -3.82 -0.06
N VAL A 223 -9.92 -3.17 1.09
CA VAL A 223 -9.58 -1.74 1.16
C VAL A 223 -8.11 -1.59 1.49
N ILE A 224 -7.39 -0.89 0.63
CA ILE A 224 -5.98 -0.56 0.79
C ILE A 224 -5.88 0.87 1.32
N ASP A 225 -5.29 1.05 2.49
CA ASP A 225 -5.14 2.36 3.13
C ASP A 225 -3.88 2.45 4.01
N THR A 226 -3.56 3.63 4.52
CA THR A 226 -2.72 3.82 5.71
C THR A 226 -3.58 4.53 6.76
N PRO A 227 -3.90 3.89 7.90
CA PRO A 227 -4.52 4.59 9.02
C PRO A 227 -3.62 5.72 9.49
N LEU A 228 -4.19 6.84 9.95
CA LEU A 228 -3.39 7.99 10.42
C LEU A 228 -2.37 7.61 11.51
N ALA A 229 -2.74 6.72 12.44
CA ALA A 229 -1.82 6.18 13.46
C ALA A 229 -0.68 5.30 12.89
N GLY A 230 -0.79 4.90 11.63
CA GLY A 230 0.23 4.17 10.89
C GLY A 230 1.23 5.07 10.17
N LEU A 231 1.01 6.39 10.13
CA LEU A 231 1.97 7.36 9.62
C LEU A 231 3.07 7.62 10.65
N GLY A 232 4.28 7.85 10.17
CA GLY A 232 5.45 8.17 11.00
C GLY A 232 5.27 9.51 11.70
N HIS A 233 5.58 9.53 12.99
CA HIS A 233 5.69 10.79 13.73
C HIS A 233 7.17 11.14 13.86
N GLU A 234 7.59 12.24 13.24
CA GLU A 234 8.89 12.82 13.55
C GLU A 234 8.73 13.87 14.64
N THR A 235 9.62 13.80 15.63
CA THR A 235 9.74 14.87 16.63
C THR A 235 10.70 15.90 16.09
N ASN A 236 10.19 17.03 15.59
CA ASN A 236 11.04 18.14 15.21
C ASN A 236 11.24 19.07 16.41
N ASN A 237 12.27 18.76 17.21
CA ASN A 237 12.65 19.56 18.39
C ASN A 237 12.98 21.02 18.03
N ALA A 238 13.39 21.31 16.79
CA ALA A 238 13.79 22.66 16.38
C ALA A 238 12.58 23.58 16.12
N THR A 239 11.45 23.03 15.69
CA THR A 239 10.22 23.80 15.43
C THR A 239 9.17 23.64 16.53
N GLY A 240 9.43 22.79 17.53
CA GLY A 240 8.50 22.55 18.64
C GLY A 240 7.29 21.69 18.26
N HIS A 241 7.31 21.09 17.07
CA HIS A 241 6.27 20.18 16.62
C HIS A 241 6.55 18.77 17.15
N TYR A 242 5.81 18.39 18.18
CA TYR A 242 5.86 17.07 18.78
C TYR A 242 4.66 16.26 18.30
N GLY A 243 4.92 15.31 17.39
CA GLY A 243 3.98 14.23 17.13
C GLY A 243 2.97 14.47 16.01
N ASP A 244 3.18 15.41 15.09
CA ASP A 244 2.33 15.49 13.90
C ASP A 244 2.83 14.55 12.77
N LEU A 245 1.93 14.27 11.83
CA LEU A 245 2.08 13.26 10.79
C LEU A 245 2.74 13.88 9.55
N TYR A 246 4.02 13.60 9.32
CA TYR A 246 4.80 14.39 8.36
C TYR A 246 5.39 13.61 7.19
N ALA A 247 5.29 14.22 6.00
CA ALA A 247 6.20 13.98 4.89
C ALA A 247 7.24 15.09 4.86
N ALA A 248 8.51 14.73 4.74
CA ALA A 248 9.59 15.68 4.58
C ALA A 248 9.87 15.89 3.09
N TRP A 249 10.01 17.14 2.65
CA TRP A 249 10.26 17.55 1.27
C TRP A 249 11.53 18.40 1.18
N PHE A 250 12.28 18.26 0.10
CA PHE A 250 13.37 19.19 -0.20
C PHE A 250 12.80 20.50 -0.74
N THR A 251 13.28 21.63 -0.25
CA THR A 251 12.83 22.96 -0.71
C THR A 251 13.63 23.48 -1.91
N SER A 252 14.75 22.84 -2.25
CA SER A 252 15.57 23.19 -3.41
C SER A 252 16.28 21.96 -3.99
N SER A 253 16.67 22.03 -5.25
CA SER A 253 17.46 20.99 -5.93
C SER A 253 18.90 20.90 -5.44
N THR A 254 19.33 21.79 -4.55
CA THR A 254 20.64 21.77 -3.89
C THR A 254 20.51 21.65 -2.37
N ALA A 255 19.31 21.35 -1.87
CA ALA A 255 19.05 21.26 -0.44
C ALA A 255 19.98 20.24 0.23
N ALA A 256 20.55 20.63 1.37
CA ALA A 256 21.22 19.70 2.26
C ALA A 256 20.19 18.82 2.99
N GLN A 257 20.62 17.67 3.49
CA GLN A 257 19.74 16.72 4.20
C GLN A 257 19.03 17.34 5.42
N GLY A 258 19.56 18.42 6.00
CA GLY A 258 18.96 19.14 7.14
C GLY A 258 17.96 20.24 6.76
N THR A 259 17.86 20.61 5.48
CA THR A 259 16.97 21.68 5.01
C THR A 259 15.74 21.05 4.37
N ARG A 260 14.75 20.71 5.21
CA ARG A 260 13.50 20.06 4.78
C ARG A 260 12.30 20.90 5.19
N PHE A 261 11.27 20.87 4.35
CA PHE A 261 9.93 21.28 4.71
C PHE A 261 9.16 20.05 5.20
N TYR A 262 8.35 20.20 6.24
CA TYR A 262 7.50 19.12 6.76
C TYR A 262 6.05 19.48 6.47
N GLY A 263 5.38 18.64 5.69
CA GLY A 263 3.98 18.81 5.32
C GLY A 263 3.09 17.76 5.95
N ASP A 264 1.90 18.18 6.39
CA ASP A 264 0.84 17.27 6.84
C ASP A 264 0.46 16.27 5.74
N VAL A 265 0.24 15.02 6.15
CA VAL A 265 -0.10 13.92 5.24
C VAL A 265 -1.57 13.52 5.38
N GLY A 266 -2.33 13.64 4.30
CA GLY A 266 -3.62 13.00 4.11
C GLY A 266 -3.48 11.66 3.38
N THR A 267 -4.45 10.76 3.51
CA THR A 267 -4.47 9.48 2.80
C THR A 267 -5.66 9.37 1.86
N GLU A 268 -5.44 8.76 0.69
CA GLU A 268 -6.48 8.37 -0.25
C GLU A 268 -6.39 6.86 -0.50
N LEU A 269 -7.43 6.13 -0.12
CA LEU A 269 -7.49 4.67 -0.21
C LEU A 269 -7.72 4.17 -1.66
N ALA A 270 -7.49 2.88 -1.85
CA ALA A 270 -7.94 2.15 -3.03
C ALA A 270 -8.80 0.93 -2.64
N VAL A 271 -9.69 0.49 -3.53
CA VAL A 271 -10.60 -0.64 -3.27
C VAL A 271 -10.48 -1.69 -4.36
N VAL A 272 -10.38 -2.95 -3.97
CA VAL A 272 -10.51 -4.10 -4.88
C VAL A 272 -11.82 -4.81 -4.59
N HIS A 273 -12.71 -4.82 -5.58
CA HIS A 273 -13.97 -5.54 -5.53
C HIS A 273 -13.75 -6.98 -5.97
N VAL A 274 -13.70 -7.89 -5.01
CA VAL A 274 -13.58 -9.33 -5.29
C VAL A 274 -14.94 -9.89 -5.67
N VAL A 275 -15.05 -10.45 -6.87
CA VAL A 275 -16.27 -11.04 -7.41
C VAL A 275 -16.07 -12.52 -7.76
N PRO A 276 -17.13 -13.35 -7.72
CA PRO A 276 -17.02 -14.76 -8.09
C PRO A 276 -16.52 -14.96 -9.53
N ALA A 277 -15.74 -16.01 -9.75
CA ALA A 277 -15.33 -16.41 -11.08
C ALA A 277 -16.56 -16.80 -11.93
N PRO A 278 -16.68 -16.37 -13.20
CA PRO A 278 -17.86 -16.58 -14.05
C PRO A 278 -18.30 -18.05 -14.17
N GLY A 279 -17.37 -18.99 -14.02
CA GLY A 279 -17.61 -20.43 -14.15
C GLY A 279 -18.50 -21.04 -13.06
N THR A 280 -18.56 -20.46 -11.85
CA THR A 280 -19.38 -21.04 -10.75
C THR A 280 -20.88 -20.84 -10.99
N VAL A 281 -21.27 -19.79 -11.71
CA VAL A 281 -22.69 -19.51 -12.02
C VAL A 281 -23.23 -20.45 -13.11
N MET A 282 -22.41 -20.80 -14.09
CA MET A 282 -22.84 -21.66 -15.21
C MET A 282 -23.15 -23.11 -14.80
N LEU A 283 -22.43 -23.66 -13.82
CA LEU A 283 -22.65 -25.03 -13.34
C LEU A 283 -24.01 -25.22 -12.66
N MET A 284 -24.52 -24.20 -11.97
CA MET A 284 -25.89 -24.24 -11.42
C MET A 284 -26.97 -24.23 -12.51
N GLY A 285 -26.73 -23.55 -13.63
CA GLY A 285 -27.65 -23.54 -14.77
C GLY A 285 -27.75 -24.89 -15.49
N LEU A 286 -26.63 -25.60 -15.65
CA LEU A 286 -26.58 -26.87 -16.36
C LEU A 286 -27.24 -28.03 -15.60
N VAL A 287 -27.16 -28.04 -14.26
CA VAL A 287 -27.84 -29.07 -13.43
C VAL A 287 -29.37 -28.91 -13.52
N ALA A 288 -29.88 -27.69 -13.63
CA ALA A 288 -31.31 -27.44 -13.82
C ALA A 288 -31.82 -27.90 -15.20
N ALA A 289 -30.99 -27.82 -16.24
CA ALA A 289 -31.37 -28.24 -17.59
C ALA A 289 -31.43 -29.77 -17.76
N ARG A 290 -30.60 -30.54 -17.03
CA ARG A 290 -30.54 -32.01 -17.18
C ARG A 290 -31.73 -32.76 -16.57
N ARG A 291 -32.53 -32.12 -15.71
CA ARG A 291 -33.66 -32.78 -15.01
C ARG A 291 -35.01 -32.75 -15.78
N ARG A 292 -35.06 -32.24 -17.02
CA ARG A 292 -36.31 -32.09 -17.80
C ARG A 292 -36.50 -33.06 -18.98
N ARG A 293 -35.85 -34.22 -19.00
CA ARG A 293 -36.12 -35.27 -20.01
C ARG A 293 -36.41 -36.63 -19.36
N ARG A 294 -37.64 -36.82 -18.90
CA ARG A 294 -38.36 -38.11 -18.83
C ARG A 294 -39.86 -37.84 -18.63
N VAL A 295 -40.61 -37.75 -19.73
CA VAL A 295 -41.99 -38.25 -19.92
C VAL A 295 -42.04 -38.71 -21.37
#